data_AF-A0A326QJC5-F1
#
_entry.id   AF-A0A326QJC5-F1
#
_cell.length_a   1.000
_cell.length_b   1.000
_cell.length_c   1.000
_cell.angle_alpha   90.00
_cell.angle_beta   90.00
_cell.angle_gamma   90.00
#
_symmetry.space_group_name_H-M   'P 1'
#
loop_
_entity.id
_entity.type
_entity.pdbx_description
1 polymer ?
#
loop_
_entity_poly.entity_id
_entity_poly.type
_entity_poly.pdbx_seq_one_letter_code
_entity_poly.pdbx_strand_id
1 'polypeptide(L)' 'MNDNAMSTLSFPLHPDEWRRIREALRYQARDLHHRSYAVDAVRRELLWEEMDRCLQLADRIEVLLAEPEP' A
#
# COMPACT_ATOMS: atom_id res chain seq x y z
N MET A 1 -30.00 -19.30 10.49
CA MET A 1 -29.51 -18.35 11.50
C MET A 1 -27.99 -18.48 11.58
N ASN A 2 -27.28 -17.64 10.83
CA ASN A 2 -26.15 -16.82 11.29
C ASN A 2 -25.55 -16.12 10.05
N ASP A 3 -26.21 -15.02 9.67
CA ASP A 3 -25.65 -13.98 8.83
C ASP A 3 -24.47 -13.37 9.59
N ASN A 4 -23.28 -13.92 9.36
CA ASN A 4 -22.07 -13.57 10.08
C ASN A 4 -21.56 -12.22 9.55
N ALA A 5 -22.12 -11.13 10.10
CA ALA A 5 -21.45 -9.97 10.69
C ALA A 5 -20.05 -9.53 10.17
N MET A 6 -19.74 -9.72 8.88
CA MET A 6 -18.85 -8.85 8.13
C MET A 6 -19.72 -7.90 7.32
N SER A 7 -20.56 -7.13 8.01
CA SER A 7 -20.91 -5.81 7.51
C SER A 7 -19.59 -5.05 7.42
N THR A 8 -19.00 -5.09 6.23
CA THR A 8 -17.92 -4.22 5.78
C THR A 8 -18.26 -2.82 6.26
N LEU A 9 -17.59 -2.40 7.33
CA LEU A 9 -17.59 -1.00 7.77
C LEU A 9 -16.84 -0.23 6.68
N SER A 10 -17.54 0.03 5.58
CA SER A 10 -17.09 0.87 4.49
C SER A 10 -17.17 2.30 4.99
N PHE A 11 -16.16 2.72 5.72
CA PHE A 11 -15.88 4.13 5.89
C PHE A 11 -15.03 4.53 4.68
N PRO A 12 -15.62 5.21 3.67
CA PRO A 12 -14.83 5.71 2.56
C PRO A 12 -13.80 6.69 3.13
N LEU A 13 -12.52 6.37 2.95
CA LEU A 13 -11.44 7.28 3.34
C LEU A 13 -11.53 8.56 2.52
N HIS A 14 -11.33 9.69 3.17
CA HIS A 14 -11.23 10.99 2.52
C HIS A 14 -10.03 11.01 1.55
N PRO A 15 -10.07 11.77 0.44
CA PRO A 15 -8.95 11.86 -0.49
C PRO A 15 -7.60 12.18 0.15
N ASP A 16 -7.57 13.00 1.19
CA ASP A 16 -6.34 13.30 1.94
C ASP A 16 -5.77 12.11 2.72
N GLU A 17 -6.64 11.22 3.21
CA GLU A 17 -6.21 9.99 3.88
C GLU A 17 -5.59 9.03 2.87
N TRP A 18 -6.21 8.89 1.69
CA TRP A 18 -5.63 8.16 0.57
C TRP A 18 -4.28 8.72 0.12
N ARG A 19 -4.13 10.04 0.03
CA ARG A 19 -2.84 10.70 -0.26
C ARG A 19 -1.78 10.33 0.79
N ARG A 20 -2.12 10.40 2.08
CA ARG A 20 -1.20 10.03 3.17
C ARG A 20 -0.78 8.57 3.10
N ILE A 21 -1.72 7.66 2.81
CA ILE A 21 -1.43 6.23 2.65
C ILE A 21 -0.49 6.01 1.46
N ARG A 22 -0.75 6.64 0.31
CA ARG A 22 0.12 6.58 -0.87
C ARG A 22 1.55 7.00 -0.55
N GLU A 23 1.72 8.14 0.11
CA GLU A 23 3.06 8.61 0.48
C GLU A 23 3.71 7.68 1.50
N ALA A 24 2.97 7.16 2.47
CA ALA A 24 3.49 6.18 3.43
C ALA A 24 3.98 4.90 2.73
N LEU A 25 3.28 4.41 1.71
CA LEU A 25 3.71 3.26 0.90
C LEU A 25 5.00 3.55 0.13
N ARG A 26 5.15 4.74 -0.45
CA ARG A 26 6.38 5.17 -1.13
C ARG A 26 7.56 5.26 -0.15
N TYR A 27 7.34 5.79 1.04
CA TYR A 27 8.35 5.81 2.11
C TYR A 27 8.73 4.41 2.55
N GLN A 28 7.76 3.52 2.74
CA GLN A 28 8.00 2.14 3.13
C GLN A 28 8.80 1.39 2.06
N ALA A 29 8.48 1.57 0.78
CA ALA A 29 9.26 0.98 -0.33
C ALA A 29 10.72 1.45 -0.30
N ARG A 30 10.97 2.74 -0.04
CA ARG A 30 12.34 3.28 0.09
C ARG A 30 13.08 2.69 1.30
N ASP A 31 12.42 2.52 2.43
CA ASP A 31 13.00 1.87 3.62
C ASP A 31 13.35 0.39 3.34
N LEU A 32 12.43 -0.34 2.72
CA LEU A 32 12.65 -1.74 2.34
C LEU A 32 13.86 -1.88 1.40
N HIS A 33 13.97 -1.02 0.39
CA HIS A 33 15.11 -0.98 -0.51
C HIS A 33 16.42 -0.74 0.25
N HIS A 34 16.46 0.22 1.16
CA HIS A 34 17.65 0.49 1.97
C HIS A 34 18.03 -0.69 2.87
N ARG A 35 17.06 -1.31 3.54
CA ARG A 35 17.30 -2.48 4.42
C ARG A 35 17.73 -3.71 3.65
N SER A 36 17.38 -3.81 2.37
CA SER A 36 17.74 -4.92 1.49
C SER A 36 19.26 -5.10 1.31
N TYR A 37 20.05 -4.04 1.51
CA TYR A 37 21.52 -4.09 1.48
C TYR A 37 22.16 -4.74 2.71
N ALA A 38 21.44 -4.83 3.83
CA ALA A 38 21.97 -5.33 5.10
C ALA A 38 21.65 -6.81 5.36
N VAL A 39 21.01 -7.50 4.41
CA VAL A 39 20.53 -8.88 4.58
C VAL A 39 21.06 -9.82 3.48
N ASP A 40 20.97 -11.12 3.73
CA ASP A 40 21.29 -12.17 2.76
C ASP A 40 20.35 -12.16 1.55
N ALA A 41 20.69 -12.95 0.53
CA ALA A 41 19.95 -13.00 -0.73
C ALA A 41 18.49 -13.42 -0.56
N VAL A 42 18.21 -14.42 0.27
CA VAL A 42 16.85 -14.94 0.48
C VAL A 42 15.97 -13.88 1.13
N ARG A 43 16.49 -13.21 2.17
CA ARG A 43 15.75 -12.15 2.85
C ARG A 43 15.60 -10.91 1.97
N ARG A 44 16.59 -10.62 1.13
CA ARG A 44 16.56 -9.50 0.17
C ARG A 44 15.43 -9.65 -0.83
N GLU A 45 15.25 -10.84 -1.40
CA GLU A 45 14.15 -11.13 -2.33
C GLU A 45 12.79 -10.83 -1.70
N LEU A 46 12.55 -11.29 -0.46
CA LEU A 46 11.31 -10.99 0.27
C LEU A 46 11.08 -9.49 0.50
N LEU A 47 12.14 -8.72 0.78
CA LEU A 47 12.03 -7.27 0.94
C LEU A 47 11.73 -6.57 -0.38
N TRP A 48 12.29 -7.05 -1.49
CA TRP A 48 12.01 -6.51 -2.82
C TRP A 48 10.59 -6.85 -3.28
N GLU A 49 10.10 -8.06 -3.04
CA GLU A 49 8.70 -8.40 -3.33
C GLU A 49 7.72 -7.50 -2.58
N GLU A 50 7.99 -7.21 -1.30
CA GLU A 50 7.13 -6.34 -0.50
C GLU A 50 7.24 -4.87 -0.92
N MET A 51 8.44 -4.43 -1.33
CA MET A 51 8.65 -3.12 -1.94
C MET A 51 7.80 -2.96 -3.20
N ASP A 52 7.81 -3.95 -4.10
CA ASP A 52 7.03 -3.93 -5.33
C ASP A 52 5.52 -3.85 -5.04
N ARG A 53 5.03 -4.61 -4.05
CA ARG A 53 3.62 -4.51 -3.61
C ARG A 53 3.27 -3.13 -3.09
N CYS A 54 4.16 -2.51 -2.30
CA CYS A 54 3.97 -1.15 -1.79
C CYS A 54 3.86 -0.14 -2.94
N LEU A 55 4.75 -0.21 -3.92
CA LEU A 55 4.75 0.68 -5.08
C LEU A 55 3.52 0.48 -5.96
N GLN A 56 3.16 -0.77 -6.27
CA GLN A 56 1.96 -1.08 -7.05
C GLN A 56 0.68 -0.57 -6.38
N LEU A 57 0.58 -0.68 -5.05
CA LEU A 57 -0.57 -0.16 -4.33
C LEU A 57 -0.59 1.38 -4.32
N ALA A 58 0.57 2.03 -4.17
CA ALA A 58 0.67 3.48 -4.27
C ALA A 58 0.23 4.00 -5.63
N ASP A 59 0.62 3.32 -6.72
CA ASP A 59 0.21 3.67 -8.08
C ASP A 59 -1.30 3.50 -8.29
N ARG A 60 -1.90 2.44 -7.75
CA ARG A 60 -3.36 2.27 -7.77
C ARG A 60 -4.09 3.39 -7.03
N ILE A 61 -3.56 3.85 -5.90
CA ILE A 61 -4.13 4.99 -5.16
C ILE A 61 -3.96 6.30 -5.95
N GLU A 62 -2.83 6.49 -6.64
CA GLU A 62 -2.63 7.64 -7.53
C GLU A 62 -3.72 7.70 -8.61
N VAL A 63 -4.00 6.57 -9.27
CA VAL A 63 -5.06 6.47 -10.28
C VAL A 63 -6.42 6.78 -9.68
N LEU A 64 -6.75 6.18 -8.53
CA LEU A 64 -8.03 6.37 -7.84
C LEU A 64 -8.27 7.84 -7.43
N LEU A 65 -7.20 8.56 -7.07
CA LEU A 65 -7.26 9.98 -6.73
C LEU A 65 -7.30 10.92 -7.95
N ALA A 66 -6.88 10.44 -9.13
CA ALA A 66 -6.84 11.20 -10.37
C ALA A 66 -8.16 11.11 -11.16
N GLU A 67 -9.01 10.11 -10.88
CA GLU A 67 -10.34 10.01 -11.45
C GLU A 67 -11.23 11.18 -10.96
N PRO A 68 -11.72 12.06 -11.85
CA PRO A 68 -12.70 13.06 -11.47
C PRO A 68 -14.00 12.37 -11.05
N GLU A 69 -14.64 12.84 -9.97
CA GLU A 69 -15.99 12.41 -9.59
C GLU A 69 -16.94 12.51 -10.81
N PRO A 70 -17.76 11.48 -11.10
CA PRO A 70 -18.70 11.50 -12.23
C PRO A 70 -19.82 12.54 -12.08
#